data_AF-A6V108-F1
#
_entry.id   AF-A6V108-F1
#
_cell.length_a   1.000
_cell.length_b   1.000
_cell.length_c   1.000
_cell.angle_alpha   90.00
_cell.angle_beta   90.00
_cell.angle_gamma   90.00
#
_symmetry.space_group_name_H-M   'P 1'
#
loop_
_entity.id
_entity.type
_entity.pdbx_description
1 polymer ?
#
loop_
_entity_poly.entity_id
_entity_poly.type
_entity_poly.pdbx_seq_one_letter_code
_entity_poly.pdbx_strand_id
1 'polypeptide(L)'
;MTSLMLEEALSAAAVASRQLAVLDARLPALGQRLREVDPNLALTVARGSSDHAASYFAYLAMQHAGLPVASLPMSVVTLNRSPLRVAGQVAFAFSQSGQSPDLVDSLRTLRERGALSVALVNAEDSPLEAASEFVVPLGAGVERSVAATKSFIATLAASARLLAHWQRDAALLDAGQALATGLEQAARLDWSPAIEVLRDCQRLMVIGRGAGYAIAQEAALKFKETSAIQAEAFSSAEVRHGPMALVEERYPLLLFAPRGPEQDGLLALAEDMRQRGARVLLAAPDDVAGRDLPLLRAAHPALDPILAIQSFYVMAASLAEARGMDPDQPRHLSKVTRTH
;
A
#
# COMPACT_ATOMS: atom_id res chain seq x y z
N MET A 1 14.15 -5.93 -23.39
CA MET A 1 13.92 -7.00 -22.39
C MET A 1 12.88 -6.48 -21.43
N THR A 2 11.98 -7.33 -20.94
CA THR A 2 11.04 -6.95 -19.89
C THR A 2 11.81 -6.60 -18.62
N SER A 3 11.46 -5.51 -17.95
CA SER A 3 12.04 -5.16 -16.64
C SER A 3 11.60 -6.13 -15.54
N LEU A 4 12.47 -6.39 -14.56
CA LEU A 4 12.19 -7.26 -13.41
C LEU A 4 11.00 -6.72 -12.60
N MET A 5 10.90 -5.39 -12.45
CA MET A 5 9.76 -4.71 -11.84
C MET A 5 8.43 -5.10 -12.51
N LEU A 6 8.40 -5.14 -13.85
CA LEU A 6 7.21 -5.53 -14.60
C LEU A 6 6.93 -7.03 -14.46
N GLU A 7 7.94 -7.90 -14.58
CA GLU A 7 7.79 -9.34 -14.32
C GLU A 7 7.23 -9.60 -12.90
N GLU A 8 7.69 -8.84 -11.92
CA GLU A 8 7.31 -8.99 -10.51
C GLU A 8 5.89 -8.47 -10.26
N ALA A 9 5.55 -7.30 -10.81
CA ALA A 9 4.21 -6.75 -10.76
C ALA A 9 3.19 -7.68 -11.43
N LEU A 10 3.54 -8.31 -12.56
CA LEU A 10 2.69 -9.30 -13.23
C LEU A 10 2.55 -10.61 -12.44
N SER A 11 3.55 -10.97 -11.62
CA SER A 11 3.52 -12.18 -10.79
C SER A 11 2.60 -12.07 -9.55
N ALA A 12 2.10 -10.87 -9.22
CA ALA A 12 1.36 -10.62 -7.99
C ALA A 12 0.03 -11.40 -7.88
N ALA A 13 -0.64 -11.70 -9.00
CA ALA A 13 -1.81 -12.59 -9.00
C ALA A 13 -1.48 -14.02 -8.53
N ALA A 14 -0.37 -14.58 -9.04
CA ALA A 14 0.11 -15.90 -8.64
C ALA A 14 0.61 -15.91 -7.18
N VAL A 15 1.15 -14.79 -6.69
CA VAL A 15 1.45 -14.58 -5.27
C VAL A 15 0.17 -14.62 -4.43
N ALA A 16 -0.85 -13.83 -4.78
CA ALA A 16 -2.12 -13.78 -4.06
C ALA A 16 -2.79 -15.17 -3.99
N SER A 17 -2.81 -15.91 -5.11
CA SER A 17 -3.33 -17.27 -5.17
C SER A 17 -2.62 -18.23 -4.21
N ARG A 18 -1.28 -18.26 -4.20
CA ARG A 18 -0.51 -19.09 -3.25
C ARG A 18 -0.67 -18.63 -1.79
N GLN A 19 -0.78 -17.33 -1.56
CA GLN A 19 -0.89 -16.75 -0.24
C GLN A 19 -2.16 -17.24 0.50
N LEU A 20 -3.28 -17.45 -0.21
CA LEU A 20 -4.52 -18.00 0.37
C LEU A 20 -4.26 -19.30 1.16
N ALA A 21 -3.62 -20.28 0.52
CA ALA A 21 -3.34 -21.58 1.12
C ALA A 21 -2.41 -21.50 2.34
N VAL A 22 -1.45 -20.55 2.34
CA VAL A 22 -0.52 -20.35 3.46
C VAL A 22 -1.20 -19.65 4.65
N LEU A 23 -2.06 -18.67 4.36
CA LEU A 23 -2.68 -17.83 5.38
C LEU A 23 -3.93 -18.47 6.02
N ASP A 24 -4.71 -19.26 5.28
CA ASP A 24 -5.94 -19.88 5.81
C ASP A 24 -5.67 -20.88 6.95
N ALA A 25 -4.48 -21.47 6.99
CA ALA A 25 -4.03 -22.33 8.08
C ALA A 25 -3.60 -21.56 9.35
N ARG A 26 -3.30 -20.26 9.24
CA ARG A 26 -2.65 -19.45 10.30
C ARG A 26 -3.55 -18.35 10.86
N LEU A 27 -4.23 -17.62 9.98
CA LEU A 27 -5.03 -16.45 10.33
C LEU A 27 -6.25 -16.73 11.22
N PRO A 28 -6.94 -17.90 11.19
CA PRO A 28 -8.01 -18.18 12.14
C PRO A 28 -7.58 -18.10 13.61
N ALA A 29 -6.39 -18.63 13.92
CA ALA A 29 -5.83 -18.62 15.29
C ALA A 29 -5.40 -17.21 15.72
N LEU A 30 -4.72 -16.46 14.85
CA LEU A 30 -4.36 -15.07 15.12
C LEU A 30 -5.61 -14.18 15.25
N GLY A 31 -6.60 -14.34 14.39
CA GLY A 31 -7.89 -13.64 14.48
C GLY A 31 -8.66 -13.99 15.76
N GLN A 32 -8.54 -15.21 16.27
CA GLN A 32 -9.03 -15.56 17.61
C GLN A 32 -8.25 -14.84 18.71
N ARG A 33 -6.91 -14.90 18.68
CA ARG A 33 -6.08 -14.24 19.68
C ARG A 33 -6.33 -12.72 19.76
N LEU A 34 -6.53 -12.07 18.62
CA LEU A 34 -6.85 -10.64 18.55
C LEU A 34 -8.19 -10.30 19.22
N ARG A 35 -9.21 -11.16 19.09
CA ARG A 35 -10.49 -11.03 19.81
C ARG A 35 -10.39 -11.35 21.30
N GLU A 36 -9.48 -12.23 21.71
CA GLU A 36 -9.24 -12.56 23.13
C GLU A 36 -8.46 -11.47 23.87
N VAL A 37 -7.56 -10.77 23.16
CA VAL A 37 -6.81 -9.62 23.69
C VAL A 37 -7.68 -8.37 23.73
N ASP A 38 -8.62 -8.22 22.78
CA ASP A 38 -9.53 -7.07 22.64
C ASP A 38 -8.79 -5.72 22.78
N PRO A 39 -7.78 -5.46 21.92
CA PRO A 39 -6.93 -4.28 22.06
C PRO A 39 -7.75 -3.01 21.83
N ASN A 40 -7.42 -1.95 22.57
CA ASN A 40 -8.08 -0.64 22.45
C ASN A 40 -7.32 0.28 21.49
N LEU A 41 -6.10 -0.10 21.10
CA LEU A 41 -5.21 0.59 20.17
C LEU A 41 -4.40 -0.45 19.37
N ALA A 42 -4.25 -0.23 18.07
CA ALA A 42 -3.17 -0.83 17.30
C ALA A 42 -2.04 0.17 17.02
N LEU A 43 -0.81 -0.32 17.07
CA LEU A 43 0.37 0.40 16.59
C LEU A 43 0.86 -0.24 15.30
N THR A 44 1.27 0.57 14.32
CA THR A 44 1.99 0.07 13.14
C THR A 44 3.45 0.49 13.16
N VAL A 45 4.33 -0.40 12.71
CA VAL A 45 5.78 -0.17 12.64
C VAL A 45 6.27 -0.59 11.26
N ALA A 46 6.74 0.36 10.45
CA ALA A 46 7.09 0.11 9.05
C ALA A 46 8.00 1.21 8.45
N ARG A 47 8.45 1.04 7.21
CA ARG A 47 9.16 2.07 6.40
C ARG A 47 8.78 1.93 4.91
N GLY A 48 8.82 3.05 4.17
CA GLY A 48 8.64 3.07 2.70
C GLY A 48 7.30 2.45 2.26
N SER A 49 7.31 1.67 1.18
CA SER A 49 6.13 0.93 0.69
C SER A 49 5.45 0.10 1.78
N SER A 50 6.19 -0.49 2.75
CA SER A 50 5.56 -1.21 3.86
C SER A 50 4.78 -0.30 4.82
N ASP A 51 5.14 0.99 4.95
CA ASP A 51 4.40 1.97 5.75
C ASP A 51 3.17 2.49 5.01
N HIS A 52 3.21 2.56 3.67
CA HIS A 52 2.02 2.78 2.85
C HIS A 52 1.04 1.59 2.97
N ALA A 53 1.55 0.35 3.04
CA ALA A 53 0.72 -0.83 3.31
C ALA A 53 0.16 -0.82 4.75
N ALA A 54 0.94 -0.35 5.73
CA ALA A 54 0.46 -0.12 7.09
C ALA A 54 -0.64 0.95 7.14
N SER A 55 -0.57 2.00 6.32
CA SER A 55 -1.62 3.02 6.18
C SER A 55 -2.93 2.45 5.65
N TYR A 56 -2.87 1.56 4.64
CA TYR A 56 -4.03 0.81 4.16
C TYR A 56 -4.64 -0.09 5.24
N PHE A 57 -3.81 -0.87 5.95
CA PHE A 57 -4.27 -1.68 7.08
C PHE A 57 -4.92 -0.82 8.18
N ALA A 58 -4.28 0.29 8.56
CA ALA A 58 -4.77 1.21 9.58
C ALA A 58 -6.16 1.76 9.24
N TYR A 59 -6.37 2.17 7.99
CA TYR A 59 -7.69 2.65 7.54
C TYR A 59 -8.75 1.55 7.61
N LEU A 60 -8.46 0.34 7.11
CA LEU A 60 -9.43 -0.77 7.17
C LEU A 60 -9.68 -1.26 8.60
N ALA A 61 -8.69 -1.25 9.48
CA ALA A 61 -8.86 -1.58 10.89
C ALA A 61 -9.76 -0.56 11.61
N MET A 62 -9.57 0.74 11.36
CA MET A 62 -10.48 1.77 11.87
C MET A 62 -11.90 1.63 11.28
N GLN A 63 -12.03 1.33 9.98
CA GLN A 63 -13.32 1.23 9.28
C GLN A 63 -14.13 -0.03 9.64
N HIS A 64 -13.48 -1.20 9.71
CA HIS A 64 -14.15 -2.51 9.85
C HIS A 64 -14.05 -3.10 11.26
N ALA A 65 -13.03 -2.72 12.04
CA ALA A 65 -12.87 -3.15 13.43
C ALA A 65 -13.12 -2.06 14.47
N GLY A 66 -13.33 -0.80 14.05
CA GLY A 66 -13.54 0.33 14.97
C GLY A 66 -12.30 0.66 15.81
N LEU A 67 -11.15 0.04 15.50
CA LEU A 67 -9.94 0.11 16.31
C LEU A 67 -9.07 1.29 15.88
N PRO A 68 -8.79 2.28 16.75
CA PRO A 68 -7.81 3.32 16.46
C PRO A 68 -6.44 2.71 16.14
N VAL A 69 -5.81 3.18 15.06
CA VAL A 69 -4.49 2.72 14.64
C VAL A 69 -3.54 3.91 14.49
N ALA A 70 -2.38 3.85 15.14
CA ALA A 70 -1.34 4.87 15.05
C ALA A 70 -0.05 4.29 14.47
N SER A 71 0.51 4.95 13.45
CA SER A 71 1.90 4.68 13.03
C SER A 71 2.87 5.19 14.08
N LEU A 72 3.80 4.33 14.50
CA LEU A 72 4.74 4.61 15.57
C LEU A 72 6.07 5.11 14.98
N PRO A 73 6.49 6.36 15.26
CA PRO A 73 7.83 6.82 14.91
C PRO A 73 8.87 6.03 15.72
N MET A 74 9.57 5.10 15.07
CA MET A 74 10.47 4.14 15.75
C MET A 74 11.56 4.80 16.61
N SER A 75 12.00 6.02 16.26
CA SER A 75 12.94 6.81 17.06
C SER A 75 12.48 7.03 18.51
N VAL A 76 11.17 7.10 18.75
CA VAL A 76 10.58 7.20 20.10
C VAL A 76 10.94 5.98 20.96
N VAL A 77 11.17 4.82 20.33
CA VAL A 77 11.61 3.58 20.96
C VAL A 77 13.13 3.43 20.90
N THR A 78 13.74 3.52 19.73
CA THR A 78 15.15 3.15 19.51
C THR A 78 16.12 4.21 20.04
N LEU A 79 15.80 5.50 19.86
CA LEU A 79 16.63 6.63 20.29
C LEU A 79 16.19 7.17 21.65
N ASN A 80 14.91 7.55 21.79
CA ASN A 80 14.40 8.18 23.00
C ASN A 80 14.10 7.19 24.14
N ARG A 81 13.94 5.89 23.82
CA ARG A 81 13.59 4.81 24.79
C ARG A 81 12.33 5.11 25.61
N SER A 82 11.45 5.95 25.09
CA SER A 82 10.30 6.55 25.80
C SER A 82 9.40 5.48 26.46
N PRO A 83 8.80 5.75 27.63
CA PRO A 83 8.02 4.78 28.41
C PRO A 83 6.61 4.56 27.84
N LEU A 84 6.53 3.97 26.64
CA LEU A 84 5.26 3.68 25.97
C LEU A 84 4.44 2.65 26.75
N ARG A 85 3.18 3.01 27.05
CA ARG A 85 2.21 2.17 27.76
C ARG A 85 1.42 1.33 26.76
N VAL A 86 1.93 0.15 26.43
CA VAL A 86 1.41 -0.70 25.33
C VAL A 86 0.93 -2.08 25.78
N ALA A 87 0.92 -2.34 27.09
CA ALA A 87 0.39 -3.56 27.66
C ALA A 87 -1.08 -3.80 27.24
N GLY A 88 -1.38 -5.01 26.76
CA GLY A 88 -2.71 -5.38 26.25
C GLY A 88 -3.11 -4.72 24.93
N GLN A 89 -2.20 -3.99 24.27
CA GLN A 89 -2.42 -3.44 22.93
C GLN A 89 -1.75 -4.34 21.88
N VAL A 90 -2.00 -4.08 20.60
CA VAL A 90 -1.38 -4.83 19.49
C VAL A 90 -0.40 -3.97 18.70
N ALA A 91 0.72 -4.55 18.29
CA ALA A 91 1.73 -3.93 17.44
C ALA A 91 1.95 -4.76 16.18
N PHE A 92 1.64 -4.17 15.02
CA PHE A 92 1.82 -4.78 13.71
C PHE A 92 3.09 -4.21 13.05
N ALA A 93 4.07 -5.07 12.77
CA ALA A 93 5.21 -4.71 11.93
C ALA A 93 5.01 -5.18 10.49
N PHE A 94 5.40 -4.35 9.52
CA PHE A 94 5.28 -4.66 8.10
C PHE A 94 6.65 -4.56 7.44
N SER A 95 7.11 -5.62 6.75
CA SER A 95 8.42 -5.63 6.09
C SER A 95 8.56 -6.63 4.96
N GLN A 96 9.22 -6.21 3.88
CA GLN A 96 9.68 -7.15 2.84
C GLN A 96 10.82 -8.05 3.38
N SER A 97 11.81 -7.48 4.06
CA SER A 97 13.06 -8.19 4.39
C SER A 97 13.17 -8.65 5.84
N GLY A 98 12.45 -8.02 6.77
CA GLY A 98 12.56 -8.30 8.21
C GLY A 98 13.94 -7.98 8.81
N GLN A 99 14.82 -7.26 8.11
CA GLN A 99 16.23 -7.04 8.50
C GLN A 99 16.52 -5.68 9.17
N SER A 100 15.60 -4.72 9.15
CA SER A 100 15.88 -3.35 9.63
C SER A 100 16.01 -3.34 11.16
N PRO A 101 17.17 -2.94 11.75
CA PRO A 101 17.36 -2.96 13.19
C PRO A 101 16.32 -2.13 13.93
N ASP A 102 16.04 -0.90 13.48
CA ASP A 102 15.03 -0.03 14.10
C ASP A 102 13.65 -0.70 14.21
N LEU A 103 13.24 -1.41 13.16
CA LEU A 103 11.95 -2.09 13.06
C LEU A 103 11.89 -3.27 14.05
N VAL A 104 12.94 -4.08 14.03
CA VAL A 104 13.07 -5.30 14.84
C VAL A 104 13.15 -4.94 16.33
N ASP A 105 13.98 -3.96 16.68
CA ASP A 105 14.16 -3.49 18.05
C ASP A 105 12.90 -2.79 18.55
N SER A 106 12.22 -2.00 17.72
CA SER A 106 10.93 -1.40 18.07
C SER A 106 9.87 -2.47 18.38
N LEU A 107 9.68 -3.46 17.51
CA LEU A 107 8.69 -4.52 17.74
C LEU A 107 9.04 -5.34 18.99
N ARG A 108 10.32 -5.69 19.18
CA ARG A 108 10.80 -6.42 20.37
C ARG A 108 10.51 -5.64 21.65
N THR A 109 10.87 -4.35 21.71
CA THR A 109 10.62 -3.52 22.89
C THR A 109 9.13 -3.30 23.17
N LEU A 110 8.27 -3.26 22.15
CA LEU A 110 6.81 -3.22 22.35
C LEU A 110 6.31 -4.53 22.97
N ARG A 111 6.80 -5.69 22.49
CA ARG A 111 6.50 -7.02 23.04
C ARG A 111 6.96 -7.16 24.50
N GLU A 112 8.19 -6.76 24.81
CA GLU A 112 8.75 -6.74 26.18
C GLU A 112 7.91 -5.89 27.14
N ARG A 113 7.16 -4.91 26.62
CA ARG A 113 6.24 -4.05 27.36
C ARG A 113 4.78 -4.53 27.35
N GLY A 114 4.54 -5.77 26.92
CA GLY A 114 3.24 -6.45 26.98
C GLY A 114 2.30 -6.19 25.80
N ALA A 115 2.80 -5.67 24.67
CA ALA A 115 2.01 -5.63 23.44
C ALA A 115 2.03 -6.99 22.73
N LEU A 116 0.88 -7.39 22.17
CA LEU A 116 0.80 -8.51 21.22
C LEU A 116 1.56 -8.10 19.95
N SER A 117 2.66 -8.77 19.63
CA SER A 117 3.50 -8.44 18.47
C SER A 117 3.22 -9.34 17.28
N VAL A 118 2.84 -8.74 16.15
CA VAL A 118 2.49 -9.43 14.90
C VAL A 118 3.39 -8.92 13.78
N ALA A 119 4.06 -9.80 13.04
CA ALA A 119 4.88 -9.44 11.90
C ALA A 119 4.25 -9.92 10.58
N LEU A 120 3.90 -8.98 9.70
CA LEU A 120 3.62 -9.23 8.29
C LEU A 120 4.95 -9.14 7.53
N VAL A 121 5.55 -10.30 7.23
CA VAL A 121 6.92 -10.37 6.69
C VAL A 121 7.06 -11.34 5.53
N ASN A 122 7.85 -10.99 4.52
CA ASN A 122 8.07 -11.85 3.34
C ASN A 122 9.32 -12.74 3.44
N ALA A 123 10.35 -12.28 4.14
CA ALA A 123 11.55 -13.09 4.41
C ALA A 123 11.30 -14.05 5.58
N GLU A 124 11.41 -15.35 5.31
CA GLU A 124 11.45 -16.44 6.29
C GLU A 124 12.74 -16.37 7.13
N ASP A 125 12.68 -16.88 8.37
CA ASP A 125 13.78 -16.92 9.34
C ASP A 125 14.41 -15.54 9.63
N SER A 126 13.63 -14.47 9.49
CA SER A 126 14.11 -13.09 9.66
C SER A 126 14.22 -12.66 11.12
N PRO A 127 15.11 -11.69 11.46
CA PRO A 127 15.18 -11.12 12.82
C PRO A 127 13.84 -10.53 13.30
N LEU A 128 13.00 -10.05 12.38
CA LEU A 128 11.66 -9.56 12.69
C LEU A 128 10.69 -10.68 13.08
N GLU A 129 10.74 -11.81 12.35
CA GLU A 129 9.98 -13.02 12.69
C GLU A 129 10.35 -13.50 14.10
N ALA A 130 11.65 -13.62 14.41
CA ALA A 130 12.14 -13.99 15.73
C ALA A 130 11.74 -12.99 16.85
N ALA A 131 11.54 -11.71 16.53
CA ALA A 131 11.08 -10.70 17.50
C ALA A 131 9.56 -10.79 17.78
N SER A 132 8.77 -11.33 16.86
CA SER A 132 7.30 -11.36 16.92
C SER A 132 6.74 -12.53 17.74
N GLU A 133 5.49 -12.38 18.22
CA GLU A 133 4.70 -13.47 18.81
C GLU A 133 3.90 -14.23 17.73
N PHE A 134 3.42 -13.52 16.71
CA PHE A 134 2.71 -14.09 15.56
C PHE A 134 3.31 -13.63 14.24
N VAL A 135 3.47 -14.57 13.31
CA VAL A 135 4.00 -14.33 11.96
C VAL A 135 2.91 -14.56 10.92
N VAL A 136 2.72 -13.56 10.07
CA VAL A 136 1.87 -13.59 8.87
C VAL A 136 2.81 -13.58 7.66
N PRO A 137 3.21 -14.75 7.14
CA PRO A 137 4.14 -14.83 6.02
C PRO A 137 3.49 -14.33 4.74
N LEU A 138 4.13 -13.37 4.07
CA LEU A 138 3.56 -12.73 2.88
C LEU A 138 3.59 -13.62 1.63
N GLY A 139 4.54 -14.55 1.52
CA GLY A 139 4.59 -15.53 0.42
C GLY A 139 4.83 -14.93 -0.98
N ALA A 140 5.32 -13.70 -1.08
CA ALA A 140 5.64 -13.03 -2.34
C ALA A 140 6.92 -13.57 -3.01
N GLY A 141 7.75 -14.30 -2.25
CA GLY A 141 9.00 -14.90 -2.70
C GLY A 141 10.13 -13.88 -2.82
N VAL A 142 11.22 -14.28 -3.48
CA VAL A 142 12.37 -13.38 -3.74
C VAL A 142 11.95 -12.24 -4.66
N GLU A 143 12.37 -11.01 -4.33
CA GLU A 143 11.97 -9.74 -5.01
C GLU A 143 11.85 -9.87 -6.54
N ARG A 144 12.84 -9.61 -7.39
CA ARG A 144 14.26 -9.27 -7.27
C ARG A 144 14.53 -7.75 -7.35
N SER A 145 13.67 -6.96 -8.01
CA SER A 145 13.82 -5.51 -8.28
C SER A 145 13.99 -4.66 -6.99
N VAL A 146 14.51 -3.43 -7.14
CA VAL A 146 14.57 -2.44 -6.04
C VAL A 146 13.19 -1.84 -5.80
N ALA A 147 12.43 -1.57 -6.87
CA ALA A 147 11.05 -1.09 -6.78
C ALA A 147 10.12 -2.24 -6.35
N ALA A 148 9.82 -2.33 -5.05
CA ALA A 148 8.85 -3.30 -4.52
C ALA A 148 7.48 -3.17 -5.23
N THR A 149 6.86 -4.32 -5.56
CA THR A 149 5.57 -4.38 -6.27
C THR A 149 4.69 -5.49 -5.70
N LYS A 150 5.05 -6.76 -5.96
CA LYS A 150 4.31 -7.93 -5.48
C LYS A 150 4.34 -8.08 -3.96
N SER A 151 5.41 -7.66 -3.28
CA SER A 151 5.43 -7.67 -1.81
C SER A 151 4.48 -6.65 -1.19
N PHE A 152 4.29 -5.49 -1.83
CA PHE A 152 3.28 -4.51 -1.42
C PHE A 152 1.87 -5.09 -1.57
N ILE A 153 1.52 -5.60 -2.75
CA ILE A 153 0.22 -6.26 -3.01
C ILE A 153 -0.02 -7.42 -2.04
N ALA A 154 0.99 -8.27 -1.82
CA ALA A 154 0.92 -9.36 -0.85
C ALA A 154 0.68 -8.85 0.59
N THR A 155 1.25 -7.71 0.95
CA THR A 155 1.02 -7.07 2.27
C THR A 155 -0.42 -6.57 2.38
N LEU A 156 -0.96 -5.93 1.35
CA LEU A 156 -2.36 -5.47 1.35
C LEU A 156 -3.34 -6.66 1.43
N ALA A 157 -3.11 -7.70 0.63
CA ALA A 157 -3.95 -8.90 0.61
C ALA A 157 -3.93 -9.64 1.96
N ALA A 158 -2.75 -9.82 2.56
CA ALA A 158 -2.60 -10.41 3.90
C ALA A 158 -3.28 -9.54 4.98
N SER A 159 -3.18 -8.21 4.88
CA SER A 159 -3.82 -7.26 5.81
C SER A 159 -5.34 -7.33 5.76
N ALA A 160 -5.92 -7.35 4.55
CA ALA A 160 -7.36 -7.48 4.36
C ALA A 160 -7.87 -8.85 4.86
N ARG A 161 -7.15 -9.94 4.57
CA ARG A 161 -7.52 -11.30 5.01
C ARG A 161 -7.39 -11.47 6.53
N LEU A 162 -6.37 -10.87 7.15
CA LEU A 162 -6.22 -10.80 8.60
C LEU A 162 -7.42 -10.10 9.26
N LEU A 163 -7.81 -8.93 8.75
CA LEU A 163 -8.98 -8.21 9.24
C LEU A 163 -10.28 -9.02 9.05
N ALA A 164 -10.42 -9.72 7.92
CA ALA A 164 -11.56 -10.59 7.67
C ALA A 164 -11.64 -11.75 8.70
N HIS A 165 -10.52 -12.40 9.01
CA HIS A 165 -10.47 -13.43 10.06
C HIS A 165 -10.65 -12.88 11.48
N TRP A 166 -10.20 -11.65 11.76
CA TRP A 166 -10.40 -10.95 13.04
C TRP A 166 -11.88 -10.60 13.24
N GLN A 167 -12.51 -9.97 12.25
CA GLN A 167 -13.90 -9.52 12.33
C GLN A 167 -14.93 -10.60 11.98
N ARG A 168 -14.49 -11.78 11.54
CA ARG A 168 -15.33 -12.86 10.99
C ARG A 168 -16.17 -12.40 9.78
N ASP A 169 -15.58 -11.51 8.97
CA ASP A 169 -16.20 -10.99 7.76
C ASP A 169 -16.12 -12.04 6.63
N ALA A 170 -17.21 -12.81 6.50
CA ALA A 170 -17.34 -13.82 5.46
C ALA A 170 -17.33 -13.23 4.04
N ALA A 171 -17.83 -12.01 3.84
CA ALA A 171 -17.89 -11.39 2.52
C ALA A 171 -16.50 -10.95 2.05
N LEU A 172 -15.66 -10.42 2.95
CA LEU A 172 -14.27 -10.10 2.65
C LEU A 172 -13.40 -11.36 2.48
N LEU A 173 -13.66 -12.44 3.24
CA LEU A 173 -12.98 -13.72 3.05
C LEU A 173 -13.27 -14.34 1.68
N ASP A 174 -14.54 -14.34 1.26
CA ASP A 174 -15.01 -14.83 -0.04
C ASP A 174 -14.48 -13.98 -1.20
N ALA A 175 -14.60 -12.65 -1.12
CA ALA A 175 -14.05 -11.73 -2.10
C ALA A 175 -12.52 -11.88 -2.27
N GLY A 176 -11.81 -12.26 -1.20
CA GLY A 176 -10.38 -12.57 -1.23
C GLY A 176 -10.03 -13.76 -2.13
N GLN A 177 -10.94 -14.71 -2.36
CA GLN A 177 -10.70 -15.85 -3.26
C GLN A 177 -10.59 -15.40 -4.72
N ALA A 178 -11.40 -14.41 -5.13
CA ALA A 178 -11.39 -13.86 -6.48
C ALA A 178 -10.26 -12.84 -6.76
N LEU A 179 -9.48 -12.46 -5.73
CA LEU A 179 -8.47 -11.40 -5.82
C LEU A 179 -7.39 -11.68 -6.88
N ALA A 180 -6.95 -12.94 -7.01
CA ALA A 180 -5.96 -13.32 -8.01
C ALA A 180 -6.45 -13.04 -9.45
N THR A 181 -7.67 -13.43 -9.79
CA THR A 181 -8.28 -13.14 -11.09
C THR A 181 -8.47 -11.64 -11.31
N GLY A 182 -8.88 -10.90 -10.27
CA GLY A 182 -8.96 -9.44 -10.33
C GLY A 182 -7.62 -8.78 -10.63
N LEU A 183 -6.52 -9.27 -10.03
CA LEU A 183 -5.16 -8.79 -10.31
C LEU A 183 -4.72 -9.08 -11.75
N GLU A 184 -4.99 -10.27 -12.29
CA GLU A 184 -4.68 -10.62 -13.69
C GLU A 184 -5.43 -9.74 -14.70
N GLN A 185 -6.66 -9.33 -14.37
CA GLN A 185 -7.45 -8.42 -15.19
C GLN A 185 -6.96 -6.97 -15.03
N ALA A 186 -6.65 -6.53 -13.81
CA ALA A 186 -6.15 -5.19 -13.52
C ALA A 186 -4.81 -4.92 -14.22
N ALA A 187 -3.93 -5.93 -14.26
CA ALA A 187 -2.66 -5.87 -14.98
C ALA A 187 -2.77 -5.70 -16.51
N ARG A 188 -3.97 -5.87 -17.09
CA ARG A 188 -4.25 -5.72 -18.53
C ARG A 188 -5.03 -4.45 -18.86
N LEU A 189 -5.33 -3.61 -17.86
CA LEU A 189 -6.00 -2.34 -18.08
C LEU A 189 -5.09 -1.37 -18.82
N ASP A 190 -5.62 -0.75 -19.88
CA ASP A 190 -4.86 0.25 -20.63
C ASP A 190 -4.74 1.56 -19.83
N TRP A 191 -3.51 1.84 -19.41
CA TRP A 191 -3.11 3.06 -18.73
C TRP A 191 -2.10 3.88 -19.56
N SER A 192 -1.96 3.57 -20.86
CA SER A 192 -1.07 4.31 -21.77
C SER A 192 -1.35 5.82 -21.88
N PRO A 193 -2.58 6.36 -21.70
CA PRO A 193 -2.80 7.81 -21.66
C PRO A 193 -2.02 8.52 -20.52
N ALA A 194 -1.77 7.82 -19.40
CA ALA A 194 -0.92 8.38 -18.34
C ALA A 194 0.54 8.55 -18.81
N ILE A 195 1.05 7.66 -19.66
CA ILE A 195 2.42 7.74 -20.18
C ILE A 195 2.55 8.98 -21.08
N GLU A 196 1.56 9.29 -21.92
CA GLU A 196 1.57 10.48 -22.77
C GLU A 196 1.58 11.78 -21.96
N VAL A 197 0.84 11.84 -20.86
CA VAL A 197 0.78 13.02 -19.98
C VAL A 197 2.04 13.17 -19.11
N LEU A 198 2.62 12.05 -18.66
CA LEU A 198 3.69 12.04 -17.65
C LEU A 198 5.10 11.89 -18.22
N ARG A 199 5.28 11.50 -19.49
CA ARG A 199 6.61 11.26 -20.10
C ARG A 199 7.58 12.41 -19.90
N ASP A 200 7.14 13.65 -20.10
CA ASP A 200 8.00 14.84 -20.03
C ASP A 200 7.81 15.66 -18.74
N CYS A 201 7.01 15.17 -17.79
CA CYS A 201 6.76 15.90 -16.54
C CYS A 201 7.93 15.81 -15.54
N GLN A 202 8.07 16.82 -14.69
CA GLN A 202 9.06 16.86 -13.61
C GLN A 202 8.44 16.80 -12.22
N ARG A 203 7.19 17.26 -12.08
CA ARG A 203 6.42 17.37 -10.84
C ARG A 203 5.03 16.81 -11.06
N LEU A 204 4.44 16.17 -10.04
CA LEU A 204 3.13 15.52 -10.08
C LEU A 204 2.51 15.51 -8.68
N MET A 205 1.20 15.74 -8.57
CA MET A 205 0.46 15.33 -7.37
C MET A 205 -0.30 14.04 -7.62
N VAL A 206 -0.22 13.13 -6.66
CA VAL A 206 -1.01 11.91 -6.62
C VAL A 206 -2.02 12.04 -5.49
N ILE A 207 -3.31 11.95 -5.80
CA ILE A 207 -4.39 12.26 -4.88
C ILE A 207 -5.21 11.00 -4.62
N GLY A 208 -5.52 10.77 -3.35
CA GLY A 208 -6.42 9.69 -2.92
C GLY A 208 -7.18 10.08 -1.66
N ARG A 209 -8.09 9.22 -1.21
CA ARG A 209 -8.85 9.39 0.03
C ARG A 209 -9.21 8.02 0.58
N GLY A 210 -9.44 7.93 1.89
CA GLY A 210 -9.62 6.67 2.59
C GLY A 210 -8.49 5.68 2.31
N ALA A 211 -8.83 4.40 2.11
CA ALA A 211 -7.87 3.36 1.70
C ALA A 211 -7.12 3.70 0.38
N GLY A 212 -7.72 4.49 -0.51
CA GLY A 212 -7.08 4.98 -1.74
C GLY A 212 -5.94 5.97 -1.50
N TYR A 213 -5.84 6.59 -0.32
CA TYR A 213 -4.71 7.47 0.00
C TYR A 213 -3.40 6.69 0.18
N ALA A 214 -3.44 5.49 0.74
CA ALA A 214 -2.28 4.60 0.81
C ALA A 214 -1.74 4.23 -0.59
N ILE A 215 -2.63 4.08 -1.56
CA ILE A 215 -2.27 3.84 -2.97
C ILE A 215 -1.65 5.07 -3.60
N ALA A 216 -2.17 6.27 -3.31
CA ALA A 216 -1.58 7.53 -3.75
C ALA A 216 -0.16 7.73 -3.18
N GLN A 217 0.07 7.39 -1.91
CA GLN A 217 1.39 7.41 -1.28
C GLN A 217 2.38 6.47 -1.96
N GLU A 218 2.00 5.21 -2.18
CA GLU A 218 2.83 4.23 -2.88
C GLU A 218 3.11 4.64 -4.34
N ALA A 219 2.10 5.09 -5.08
CA ALA A 219 2.28 5.54 -6.45
C ALA A 219 3.23 6.76 -6.54
N ALA A 220 3.09 7.73 -5.63
CA ALA A 220 4.02 8.85 -5.54
C ALA A 220 5.45 8.40 -5.19
N LEU A 221 5.62 7.40 -4.31
CA LEU A 221 6.94 6.81 -4.04
C LEU A 221 7.54 6.19 -5.31
N LYS A 222 6.80 5.35 -6.04
CA LYS A 222 7.32 4.71 -7.27
C LYS A 222 7.64 5.70 -8.38
N PHE A 223 6.86 6.76 -8.57
CA PHE A 223 7.20 7.82 -9.54
C PHE A 223 8.56 8.49 -9.22
N LYS A 224 8.90 8.66 -7.94
CA LYS A 224 10.21 9.18 -7.51
C LYS A 224 11.31 8.14 -7.73
N GLU A 225 11.06 6.88 -7.39
CA GLU A 225 12.04 5.79 -7.54
C GLU A 225 12.33 5.48 -9.01
N THR A 226 11.33 5.12 -9.81
CA THR A 226 11.51 4.52 -11.15
C THR A 226 11.59 5.55 -12.28
N SER A 227 10.92 6.70 -12.11
CA SER A 227 10.73 7.69 -13.18
C SER A 227 11.39 9.06 -12.88
N ALA A 228 12.00 9.20 -11.70
CA ALA A 228 12.60 10.45 -11.19
C ALA A 228 11.68 11.68 -11.36
N ILE A 229 10.37 11.49 -11.16
CA ILE A 229 9.38 12.58 -11.09
C ILE A 229 9.26 12.99 -9.62
N GLN A 230 9.29 14.29 -9.31
CA GLN A 230 8.93 14.80 -7.98
C GLN A 230 7.42 14.62 -7.79
N ALA A 231 7.05 13.43 -7.32
CA ALA A 231 5.67 13.08 -7.03
C ALA A 231 5.38 13.18 -5.53
N GLU A 232 4.32 13.91 -5.20
CA GLU A 232 3.85 14.15 -3.83
C GLU A 232 2.43 13.63 -3.67
N ALA A 233 2.18 12.90 -2.58
CA ALA A 233 0.89 12.29 -2.30
C ALA A 233 0.07 13.19 -1.37
N PHE A 234 -1.18 13.47 -1.73
CA PHE A 234 -2.10 14.27 -0.92
C PHE A 234 -3.43 13.56 -0.70
N SER A 235 -4.00 13.76 0.50
CA SER A 235 -5.40 13.40 0.74
C SER A 235 -6.29 14.44 0.07
N SER A 236 -7.35 14.05 -0.63
CA SER A 236 -8.19 14.99 -1.40
C SER A 236 -8.76 16.16 -0.59
N ALA A 237 -9.03 15.98 0.70
CA ALA A 237 -9.47 17.07 1.58
C ALA A 237 -8.35 18.07 1.90
N GLU A 238 -7.10 17.62 1.97
CA GLU A 238 -5.94 18.48 2.30
C GLU A 238 -5.44 19.29 1.10
N VAL A 239 -5.77 18.89 -0.13
CA VAL A 239 -5.34 19.59 -1.36
C VAL A 239 -5.72 21.08 -1.30
N ARG A 240 -6.91 21.41 -0.79
CA ARG A 240 -7.39 22.80 -0.66
C ARG A 240 -6.74 23.59 0.47
N HIS A 241 -5.99 22.96 1.38
CA HIS A 241 -5.35 23.59 2.54
C HIS A 241 -3.89 24.01 2.30
N GLY A 242 -3.46 24.10 1.04
CA GLY A 242 -2.13 24.55 0.65
C GLY A 242 -1.66 24.03 -0.71
N PRO A 243 -1.66 22.70 -0.96
CA PRO A 243 -1.14 22.09 -2.18
C PRO A 243 -1.73 22.67 -3.47
N MET A 244 -3.01 23.02 -3.48
CA MET A 244 -3.70 23.64 -4.63
C MET A 244 -3.01 24.92 -5.14
N ALA A 245 -2.18 25.60 -4.33
CA ALA A 245 -1.39 26.75 -4.77
C ALA A 245 -0.30 26.41 -5.80
N LEU A 246 0.06 25.13 -5.95
CA LEU A 246 1.02 24.64 -6.95
C LEU A 246 0.33 24.23 -8.28
N VAL A 247 -1.00 24.20 -8.32
CA VAL A 247 -1.76 23.75 -9.50
C VAL A 247 -1.89 24.90 -10.50
N GLU A 248 -0.90 25.01 -11.37
CA GLU A 248 -0.84 25.90 -12.52
C GLU A 248 -1.42 25.26 -13.80
N GLU A 249 -1.55 26.03 -14.90
CA GLU A 249 -2.03 25.50 -16.18
C GLU A 249 -1.16 24.30 -16.60
N ARG A 250 -1.80 23.19 -16.97
CA ARG A 250 -1.18 21.92 -17.39
C ARG A 250 -0.44 21.16 -16.28
N TYR A 251 -0.50 21.59 -15.02
CA TYR A 251 0.06 20.82 -13.90
C TYR A 251 -0.59 19.42 -13.86
N PRO A 252 0.18 18.32 -13.87
CA PRO A 252 -0.39 16.98 -13.93
C PRO A 252 -0.86 16.51 -12.55
N LEU A 253 -2.02 15.85 -12.52
CA LEU A 253 -2.65 15.32 -11.32
C LEU A 253 -3.12 13.88 -11.59
N LEU A 254 -2.68 12.90 -10.79
CA LEU A 254 -3.24 11.54 -10.82
C LEU A 254 -4.20 11.37 -9.64
N LEU A 255 -5.49 11.15 -9.89
CA LEU A 255 -6.49 10.91 -8.85
C LEU A 255 -6.94 9.46 -8.86
N PHE A 256 -6.79 8.77 -7.73
CA PHE A 256 -7.38 7.45 -7.50
C PHE A 256 -8.78 7.60 -6.90
N ALA A 257 -9.82 7.32 -7.70
CA ALA A 257 -11.23 7.39 -7.33
C ALA A 257 -11.94 6.02 -7.44
N PRO A 258 -11.53 5.01 -6.64
CA PRO A 258 -12.26 3.75 -6.53
C PRO A 258 -13.67 3.98 -5.93
N ARG A 259 -14.53 2.95 -6.01
CA ARG A 259 -15.85 2.95 -5.38
C ARG A 259 -15.73 3.12 -3.87
N GLY A 260 -16.46 4.07 -3.31
CA GLY A 260 -16.56 4.29 -1.85
C GLY A 260 -17.22 5.63 -1.52
N PRO A 261 -17.54 5.90 -0.24
CA PRO A 261 -18.08 7.19 0.22
C PRO A 261 -17.22 8.40 -0.15
N GLU A 262 -15.94 8.19 -0.40
CA GLU A 262 -14.97 9.22 -0.78
C GLU A 262 -15.03 9.60 -2.26
N GLN A 263 -15.67 8.79 -3.10
CA GLN A 263 -15.58 8.88 -4.56
C GLN A 263 -16.12 10.22 -5.08
N ASP A 264 -17.32 10.62 -4.68
CA ASP A 264 -17.95 11.87 -5.13
C ASP A 264 -17.07 13.11 -4.88
N GLY A 265 -16.39 13.14 -3.73
CA GLY A 265 -15.45 14.22 -3.39
C GLY A 265 -14.18 14.22 -4.27
N LEU A 266 -13.72 13.05 -4.70
CA LEU A 266 -12.61 12.90 -5.65
C LEU A 266 -13.03 13.29 -7.07
N LEU A 267 -14.25 12.94 -7.50
CA LEU A 267 -14.81 13.33 -8.79
C LEU A 267 -15.02 14.85 -8.89
N ALA A 268 -15.61 15.46 -7.85
CA ALA A 268 -15.79 16.90 -7.77
C ALA A 268 -14.45 17.66 -7.76
N LEU A 269 -13.42 17.10 -7.11
CA LEU A 269 -12.06 17.65 -7.16
C LEU A 269 -11.44 17.52 -8.55
N ALA A 270 -11.59 16.37 -9.23
CA ALA A 270 -11.10 16.16 -10.58
C ALA A 270 -11.65 17.21 -11.56
N GLU A 271 -12.96 17.50 -11.46
CA GLU A 271 -13.62 18.50 -12.31
C GLU A 271 -13.20 19.94 -11.97
N ASP A 272 -13.15 20.33 -10.69
CA ASP A 272 -12.62 21.64 -10.23
C ASP A 272 -11.18 21.88 -10.74
N MET A 273 -10.33 20.84 -10.75
CA MET A 273 -8.97 20.94 -11.26
C MET A 273 -8.90 21.02 -12.80
N ARG A 274 -9.76 20.30 -13.53
CA ARG A 274 -9.88 20.44 -15.00
C ARG A 274 -10.31 21.85 -15.40
N GLN A 275 -11.28 22.44 -14.70
CA GLN A 275 -11.75 23.80 -14.93
C GLN A 275 -10.66 24.86 -14.69
N ARG A 276 -9.65 24.55 -13.86
CA ARG A 276 -8.44 25.38 -13.64
C ARG A 276 -7.33 25.12 -14.67
N GLY A 277 -7.56 24.26 -15.66
CA GLY A 277 -6.59 23.92 -16.71
C GLY A 277 -5.54 22.87 -16.30
N ALA A 278 -5.70 22.17 -15.18
CA ALA A 278 -4.78 21.10 -14.77
C ALA A 278 -4.90 19.87 -15.70
N ARG A 279 -3.80 19.14 -15.88
CA ARG A 279 -3.78 17.85 -16.60
C ARG A 279 -4.19 16.72 -15.67
N VAL A 280 -5.49 16.59 -15.48
CA VAL A 280 -6.09 15.54 -14.67
C VAL A 280 -6.04 14.19 -15.39
N LEU A 281 -5.53 13.18 -14.68
CA LEU A 281 -5.63 11.75 -14.95
C LEU A 281 -6.50 11.13 -13.86
N LEU A 282 -7.78 10.93 -14.14
CA LEU A 282 -8.75 10.35 -13.22
C LEU A 282 -8.82 8.82 -13.40
N ALA A 283 -8.31 8.09 -12.41
CA ALA A 283 -8.42 6.64 -12.32
C ALA A 283 -9.72 6.24 -11.62
N ALA A 284 -10.68 5.67 -12.37
CA ALA A 284 -12.02 5.37 -11.84
C ALA A 284 -12.71 4.14 -12.52
N PRO A 285 -13.72 3.54 -11.86
CA PRO A 285 -14.56 2.48 -12.44
C PRO A 285 -15.34 2.92 -13.70
N ASP A 286 -16.01 1.97 -14.34
CA ASP A 286 -16.60 2.07 -15.68
C ASP A 286 -17.88 2.90 -15.81
N ASP A 287 -18.62 3.06 -14.73
CA ASP A 287 -19.78 3.96 -14.59
C ASP A 287 -19.41 5.42 -14.33
N VAL A 288 -18.13 5.73 -14.06
CA VAL A 288 -17.67 7.10 -13.85
C VAL A 288 -17.43 7.80 -15.19
N ALA A 289 -18.32 8.74 -15.51
CA ALA A 289 -18.17 9.62 -16.66
C ALA A 289 -16.90 10.48 -16.54
N GLY A 290 -16.20 10.67 -17.66
CA GLY A 290 -14.97 11.48 -17.70
C GLY A 290 -13.78 10.88 -16.93
N ARG A 291 -13.74 9.57 -16.73
CA ARG A 291 -12.50 8.87 -16.32
C ARG A 291 -11.48 8.86 -17.46
N ASP A 292 -10.20 8.96 -17.12
CA ASP A 292 -9.09 8.85 -18.09
C ASP A 292 -8.41 7.48 -18.03
N LEU A 293 -8.38 6.88 -16.82
CA LEU A 293 -7.71 5.62 -16.55
C LEU A 293 -8.73 4.63 -15.95
N PRO A 294 -8.90 3.42 -16.52
CA PRO A 294 -9.88 2.46 -16.03
C PRO A 294 -9.41 1.81 -14.73
N LEU A 295 -10.33 1.64 -13.78
CA LEU A 295 -10.21 0.76 -12.61
C LEU A 295 -11.21 -0.38 -12.66
N LEU A 296 -10.85 -1.51 -12.06
CA LEU A 296 -11.77 -2.62 -11.78
C LEU A 296 -12.37 -2.50 -10.37
N ARG A 297 -13.51 -3.14 -10.18
CA ARG A 297 -14.15 -3.39 -8.88
C ARG A 297 -13.87 -4.83 -8.47
N ALA A 298 -13.36 -5.03 -7.26
CA ALA A 298 -13.34 -6.32 -6.61
C ALA A 298 -14.74 -6.67 -6.09
N ALA A 299 -14.95 -7.93 -5.69
CA ALA A 299 -16.20 -8.37 -5.07
C ALA A 299 -16.50 -7.63 -3.74
N HIS A 300 -15.47 -7.13 -3.03
CA HIS A 300 -15.62 -6.31 -1.83
C HIS A 300 -14.83 -4.99 -1.95
N PRO A 301 -15.42 -3.81 -1.63
CA PRO A 301 -14.79 -2.50 -1.84
C PRO A 301 -13.41 -2.32 -1.21
N ALA A 302 -13.15 -2.92 -0.05
CA ALA A 302 -11.85 -2.86 0.62
C ALA A 302 -10.68 -3.41 -0.24
N LEU A 303 -10.97 -4.24 -1.26
CA LEU A 303 -9.98 -4.79 -2.18
C LEU A 303 -9.82 -3.98 -3.47
N ASP A 304 -10.70 -3.01 -3.77
CA ASP A 304 -10.58 -2.12 -4.94
C ASP A 304 -9.22 -1.37 -4.99
N PRO A 305 -8.65 -0.88 -3.87
CA PRO A 305 -7.31 -0.28 -3.84
C PRO A 305 -6.17 -1.23 -4.30
N ILE A 306 -6.31 -2.54 -4.07
CA ILE A 306 -5.30 -3.54 -4.47
C ILE A 306 -5.30 -3.70 -6.00
N LEU A 307 -6.48 -3.68 -6.63
CA LEU A 307 -6.59 -3.72 -8.10
C LEU A 307 -6.09 -2.41 -8.74
N ALA A 308 -6.30 -1.27 -8.06
CA ALA A 308 -5.82 0.02 -8.53
C ALA A 308 -4.29 0.10 -8.58
N ILE A 309 -3.57 -0.36 -7.54
CA ILE A 309 -2.10 -0.35 -7.55
C ILE A 309 -1.51 -1.32 -8.58
N GLN A 310 -2.17 -2.46 -8.84
CA GLN A 310 -1.74 -3.40 -9.88
C GLN A 310 -1.71 -2.78 -11.28
N SER A 311 -2.74 -2.00 -11.62
CA SER A 311 -2.83 -1.28 -12.90
C SER A 311 -1.75 -0.20 -12.98
N PHE A 312 -1.56 0.53 -11.88
CA PHE A 312 -0.52 1.54 -11.74
C PHE A 312 0.89 0.97 -11.95
N TYR A 313 1.25 -0.18 -11.34
CA TYR A 313 2.62 -0.72 -11.45
C TYR A 313 3.01 -1.09 -12.89
N VAL A 314 2.08 -1.61 -13.68
CA VAL A 314 2.31 -1.92 -15.10
C VAL A 314 2.60 -0.63 -15.88
N MET A 315 1.79 0.41 -15.68
CA MET A 315 2.03 1.73 -16.26
C MET A 315 3.36 2.35 -15.80
N ALA A 316 3.70 2.25 -14.51
CA ALA A 316 4.90 2.85 -13.94
C ALA A 316 6.20 2.24 -14.49
N ALA A 317 6.21 0.94 -14.80
CA ALA A 317 7.32 0.30 -15.49
C ALA A 317 7.45 0.82 -16.94
N SER A 318 6.36 0.89 -17.69
CA SER A 318 6.35 1.44 -19.05
C SER A 318 6.67 2.94 -19.12
N LEU A 319 6.32 3.72 -18.08
CA LEU A 319 6.69 5.13 -17.97
C LEU A 319 8.19 5.32 -17.73
N ALA A 320 8.81 4.49 -16.87
CA ALA A 320 10.25 4.50 -16.66
C ALA A 320 11.00 4.21 -17.98
N GLU A 321 10.59 3.17 -18.70
CA GLU A 321 11.13 2.83 -20.02
C GLU A 321 10.91 3.97 -21.05
N ALA A 322 9.72 4.58 -21.10
CA ALA A 322 9.42 5.72 -21.97
C ALA A 322 10.21 7.00 -21.63
N ARG A 323 10.80 7.07 -20.42
CA ARG A 323 11.70 8.14 -19.96
C ARG A 323 13.19 7.76 -20.07
N GLY A 324 13.50 6.59 -20.62
CA GLY A 324 14.87 6.09 -20.74
C GLY A 324 15.52 5.73 -19.40
N MET A 325 14.73 5.32 -18.41
CA MET A 325 15.18 4.93 -17.08
C MET A 325 15.05 3.41 -16.88
N ASP A 326 15.95 2.85 -16.05
CA ASP A 326 15.88 1.46 -15.60
C ASP A 326 15.08 1.41 -14.29
N PRO A 327 13.85 0.85 -14.26
CA PRO A 327 13.06 0.73 -13.05
C PRO A 327 13.64 -0.26 -12.02
N ASP A 328 14.57 -1.13 -12.43
CA ASP A 328 15.17 -2.14 -11.55
C ASP A 328 16.37 -1.63 -10.77
N GLN A 329 17.05 -0.60 -11.30
CA GLN A 329 18.23 0.02 -10.70
C GLN A 329 18.06 1.55 -10.58
N PRO A 330 17.06 2.01 -9.80
CA PRO A 330 16.82 3.42 -9.58
C PRO A 330 18.02 4.09 -8.90
N ARG A 331 18.38 5.30 -9.36
CA ARG A 331 19.63 5.97 -8.97
C ARG A 331 19.70 6.21 -7.45
N HIS A 332 20.85 5.92 -6.87
CA HIS A 332 21.18 6.11 -5.45
C HIS A 332 20.36 5.28 -4.44
N LEU A 333 19.57 4.31 -4.89
CA LEU A 333 18.80 3.44 -4.00
C LEU A 333 19.39 2.03 -3.94
N SER A 334 19.27 1.40 -2.77
CA SER A 334 19.56 -0.01 -2.57
C SER A 334 18.37 -0.67 -1.89
N LYS A 335 18.11 -1.92 -2.25
CA LYS A 335 16.88 -2.65 -1.90
C LYS A 335 16.65 -2.88 -0.40
N VAL A 336 17.73 -2.93 0.39
CA VAL A 336 17.65 -3.08 1.85
C VAL A 336 18.36 -1.90 2.48
N THR A 337 17.60 -0.86 2.80
CA THR A 337 18.09 0.31 3.53
C THR A 337 18.45 -0.10 4.97
N ARG A 338 19.75 -0.10 5.29
CA ARG A 338 20.22 -0.16 6.67
C ARG A 338 20.32 1.28 7.19
N THR A 339 19.46 1.63 8.14
CA THR A 339 19.61 2.82 8.96
C THR A 339 20.59 2.54 10.12
N HIS A 340 21.31 3.58 10.52
CA HIS A 340 22.30 3.59 11.60
C HIS A 340 21.91 4.68 12.61
#